data_AF-A0A958HJM1-F1
#
_entry.id   AF-A0A958HJM1-F1
#
_cell.length_a   1.000
_cell.length_b   1.000
_cell.length_c   1.000
_cell.angle_alpha   90.00
_cell.angle_beta   90.00
_cell.angle_gamma   90.00
#
_symmetry.space_group_name_H-M   'P 1'
#
loop_
_entity.id
_entity.type
_entity.pdbx_description
1 polymer ?
#
loop_
_entity_poly.entity_id
_entity_poly.type
_entity_poly.pdbx_seq_one_letter_code
_entity_poly.pdbx_strand_id
1 'polypeptide(L)'
;MSDLLFPWIDPSPAPRAGWFELETFQPAFGLANPHAQTLWDAVRPDGRGVQFQRERIDTPDGDFLDMDIARVRGFDLGDDSPVVMLLHGLEGSARRPYALEAYRHLARQGIRAVGMNYRSCSGEMNRTARLYHAGETEDVAVAHDWLDRRFPGVPKGMIGVSLGGNVLLKYLGERREELGIRLRAAVAISPPFDLAMGSASADVGSARRYLPGFMRSLKAKVQAREALLDGQIDIPRTLAAQTMREFDEACTAPLFGFADADDYYARCSSRRFLAGVRTPTLVLRAEDDPLIPAADIPYDLIALNPALTSGITQRGGHVGWVEGRPFAHRRWAERQAARFLAACLFSVQ
;
A
#
# COMPACT_ATOMS: atom_id res chain seq x y z
N MET A 1 -19.25 47.77 10.06
CA MET A 1 -20.05 46.58 9.72
C MET A 1 -19.27 45.82 8.65
N SER A 2 -18.08 45.29 8.97
CA SER A 2 -17.85 43.96 9.58
C SER A 2 -18.60 42.85 8.86
N ASP A 3 -17.88 42.05 8.06
CA ASP A 3 -17.99 40.59 8.10
C ASP A 3 -16.74 39.98 7.45
N LEU A 4 -15.79 39.65 8.33
CA LEU A 4 -14.66 38.77 8.10
C LEU A 4 -15.19 37.34 8.08
N LEU A 5 -15.04 36.61 6.98
CA LEU A 5 -15.36 35.18 6.90
C LEU A 5 -14.15 34.40 6.41
N PHE A 6 -13.35 33.90 7.36
CA PHE A 6 -12.70 32.59 7.36
C PHE A 6 -12.20 32.31 8.80
N PRO A 7 -12.13 31.04 9.28
CA PRO A 7 -12.68 29.80 8.73
C PRO A 7 -13.63 29.09 9.72
N TRP A 8 -14.48 28.22 9.18
CA TRP A 8 -15.01 27.10 9.95
C TRP A 8 -13.83 26.22 10.40
N ILE A 9 -13.55 26.23 11.70
CA ILE A 9 -12.72 25.24 12.38
C ILE A 9 -13.66 24.10 12.75
N ASP A 10 -13.53 22.96 12.10
CA ASP A 10 -14.19 21.72 12.51
C ASP A 10 -13.20 20.92 13.39
N PRO A 11 -13.47 20.78 14.69
CA PRO A 11 -12.68 19.95 15.59
C PRO A 11 -13.29 18.53 15.60
N SER A 12 -13.22 17.81 14.48
CA SER A 12 -13.44 16.37 14.53
C SER A 12 -12.37 15.76 15.44
N PRO A 13 -12.72 15.05 16.53
CA PRO A 13 -11.74 14.51 17.45
C PRO A 13 -10.83 13.53 16.70
N ALA A 14 -9.52 13.66 16.90
CA ALA A 14 -8.56 12.72 16.34
C ALA A 14 -8.98 11.28 16.69
N PRO A 15 -8.94 10.32 15.75
CA PRO A 15 -9.16 8.92 16.09
C PRO A 15 -8.08 8.51 17.10
N ARG A 16 -8.51 8.14 18.32
CA ARG A 16 -7.62 7.76 19.42
C ARG A 16 -7.53 6.24 19.50
N ALA A 17 -6.36 5.67 19.20
CA ALA A 17 -5.91 4.55 20.02
C ALA A 17 -5.36 5.16 21.31
N GLY A 18 -5.70 4.62 22.48
CA GLY A 18 -5.36 5.21 23.78
C GLY A 18 -3.86 5.51 24.02
N TRP A 19 -2.97 5.06 23.12
CA TRP A 19 -1.52 5.27 23.17
C TRP A 19 -0.91 6.07 22.00
N PHE A 20 -1.63 6.27 20.87
CA PHE A 20 -1.13 7.02 19.71
C PHE A 20 -2.17 8.00 19.17
N GLU A 21 -1.78 9.28 19.02
CA GLU A 21 -2.64 10.35 18.54
C GLU A 21 -2.26 10.81 17.12
N LEU A 22 -3.22 10.66 16.21
CA LEU A 22 -3.13 11.17 14.84
C LEU A 22 -3.33 12.69 14.84
N GLU A 23 -2.52 13.39 14.03
CA GLU A 23 -2.79 14.80 13.75
C GLU A 23 -4.06 14.94 12.92
N THR A 24 -4.81 16.02 13.09
CA THR A 24 -5.98 16.30 12.24
C THR A 24 -5.55 16.55 10.79
N PHE A 25 -6.15 15.81 9.85
CA PHE A 25 -5.98 16.08 8.43
C PHE A 25 -6.87 17.25 7.99
N GLN A 26 -6.27 18.21 7.27
CA GLN A 26 -7.01 19.27 6.59
C GLN A 26 -6.56 19.36 5.12
N PRO A 27 -7.47 19.17 4.14
CA PRO A 27 -7.11 19.28 2.74
C PRO A 27 -6.48 20.63 2.42
N ALA A 28 -5.45 20.64 1.59
CA ALA A 28 -4.88 21.90 1.11
C ALA A 28 -5.93 22.73 0.37
N PHE A 29 -5.79 24.06 0.38
CA PHE A 29 -6.71 24.96 -0.32
C PHE A 29 -6.88 24.54 -1.79
N GLY A 30 -8.13 24.33 -2.23
CA GLY A 30 -8.46 23.85 -3.58
C GLY A 30 -8.31 22.34 -3.81
N LEU A 31 -7.82 21.57 -2.83
CA LEU A 31 -7.68 20.11 -2.88
C LEU A 31 -8.68 19.38 -1.97
N ALA A 32 -9.85 19.96 -1.71
CA ALA A 32 -10.93 19.29 -0.96
C ALA A 32 -11.69 18.23 -1.80
N ASN A 33 -11.45 18.18 -3.11
CA ASN A 33 -12.04 17.22 -4.03
C ASN A 33 -11.28 15.88 -3.99
N PRO A 34 -11.97 14.73 -3.88
CA PRO A 34 -11.32 13.42 -3.72
C PRO A 34 -10.50 12.98 -4.94
N HIS A 35 -10.91 13.35 -6.15
CA HIS A 35 -10.14 13.05 -7.35
C HIS A 35 -8.90 13.93 -7.46
N ALA A 36 -8.99 15.20 -7.05
CA ALA A 36 -7.82 16.08 -7.00
C ALA A 36 -6.78 15.57 -5.99
N GLN A 37 -7.24 15.08 -4.83
CA GLN A 37 -6.39 14.39 -3.86
C GLN A 37 -5.71 13.16 -4.46
N THR A 38 -6.49 12.29 -5.09
CA THR A 38 -6.01 11.03 -5.69
C THR A 38 -5.04 11.24 -6.85
N LEU A 39 -5.26 12.28 -7.67
CA LEU A 39 -4.46 12.55 -8.86
C LEU A 39 -3.26 13.46 -8.59
N TRP A 40 -3.12 14.02 -7.39
CA TRP A 40 -2.08 14.99 -7.09
C TRP A 40 -0.67 14.45 -7.38
N ASP A 41 -0.42 13.18 -7.05
CA ASP A 41 0.85 12.48 -7.34
C ASP A 41 1.19 12.42 -8.82
N ALA A 42 0.19 12.31 -9.69
CA ALA A 42 0.40 12.31 -11.13
C ALA A 42 0.82 13.69 -11.67
N VAL A 43 0.42 14.77 -10.98
CA VAL A 43 0.61 16.16 -11.47
C VAL A 43 1.84 16.82 -10.85
N ARG A 44 2.28 16.39 -9.66
CA ARG A 44 3.42 16.97 -8.93
C ARG A 44 4.35 15.89 -8.37
N PRO A 45 4.95 15.03 -9.22
CA PRO A 45 5.95 14.08 -8.74
C PRO A 45 7.19 14.84 -8.26
N ASP A 46 7.49 14.80 -6.96
CA ASP A 46 8.81 15.25 -6.45
C ASP A 46 9.68 14.04 -6.14
N GLY A 47 10.56 13.71 -7.09
CA GLY A 47 11.55 12.63 -6.95
C GLY A 47 12.90 13.07 -6.37
N ARG A 48 13.07 14.34 -5.99
CA ARG A 48 14.40 14.86 -5.65
C ARG A 48 14.90 14.36 -4.28
N GLY A 49 16.13 13.90 -4.24
CA GLY A 49 16.81 13.59 -2.97
C GLY A 49 16.53 12.20 -2.40
N VAL A 50 15.95 11.27 -3.17
CA VAL A 50 15.97 9.84 -2.84
C VAL A 50 16.76 9.10 -3.91
N GLN A 51 17.79 8.38 -3.49
CA GLN A 51 18.56 7.46 -4.33
C GLN A 51 18.28 6.02 -3.89
N PHE A 52 18.57 5.06 -4.76
CA PHE A 52 18.29 3.65 -4.49
C PHE A 52 19.52 2.80 -4.73
N GLN A 53 19.77 1.88 -3.81
CA GLN A 53 20.61 0.71 -4.04
C GLN A 53 19.68 -0.49 -4.23
N ARG A 54 19.65 -1.04 -5.44
CA ARG A 54 18.86 -2.23 -5.73
C ARG A 54 19.62 -3.49 -5.33
N GLU A 55 18.97 -4.36 -4.59
CA GLU A 55 19.41 -5.73 -4.33
C GLU A 55 18.36 -6.68 -4.91
N ARG A 56 18.80 -7.62 -5.77
CA ARG A 56 17.93 -8.67 -6.31
C ARG A 56 18.02 -9.90 -5.41
N ILE A 57 16.88 -10.49 -5.11
CA ILE A 57 16.78 -11.73 -4.35
C ILE A 57 16.11 -12.79 -5.21
N ASP A 58 16.66 -14.00 -5.27
CA ASP A 58 16.02 -15.11 -5.96
C ASP A 58 14.87 -15.65 -5.12
N THR A 59 13.78 -16.05 -5.78
CA THR A 59 12.62 -16.68 -5.14
C THR A 59 12.70 -18.21 -5.26
N PRO A 60 12.04 -18.97 -4.36
CA PRO A 60 12.10 -20.44 -4.38
C PRO A 60 11.64 -21.10 -5.69
N ASP A 61 10.80 -20.42 -6.47
CA ASP A 61 10.31 -20.87 -7.78
C ASP A 61 11.25 -20.53 -8.95
N GLY A 62 12.49 -20.11 -8.67
CA GLY A 62 13.51 -19.80 -9.68
C GLY A 62 13.38 -18.40 -10.30
N ASP A 63 12.51 -17.57 -9.76
CA ASP A 63 12.31 -16.18 -10.18
C ASP A 63 13.11 -15.20 -9.31
N PHE A 64 12.72 -13.92 -9.29
CA PHE A 64 13.35 -12.90 -8.47
C PHE A 64 12.40 -11.82 -7.93
N LEU A 65 12.83 -11.15 -6.87
CA LEU A 65 12.27 -9.88 -6.40
C LEU A 65 13.38 -8.82 -6.33
N ASP A 66 13.03 -7.57 -6.66
CA ASP A 66 13.96 -6.45 -6.59
C ASP A 66 13.64 -5.56 -5.39
N MET A 67 14.59 -5.48 -4.45
CA MET A 67 14.52 -4.67 -3.24
C MET A 67 15.27 -3.35 -3.45
N ASP A 68 14.56 -2.23 -3.44
CA ASP A 68 15.13 -0.88 -3.61
C ASP A 68 15.39 -0.26 -2.22
N ILE A 69 16.63 -0.34 -1.73
CA ILE A 69 17.05 0.28 -0.46
C ILE A 69 17.19 1.79 -0.67
N ALA A 70 16.37 2.58 0.02
CA ALA A 70 16.33 4.03 -0.15
C ALA A 70 17.43 4.74 0.63
N ARG A 71 18.10 5.70 -0.01
CA ARG A 71 19.05 6.65 0.58
C ARG A 71 18.52 8.07 0.39
N VAL A 72 18.14 8.71 1.49
CA VAL A 72 17.57 10.06 1.45
C VAL A 72 18.66 11.10 1.71
N ARG A 73 18.82 12.05 0.79
CA ARG A 73 19.82 13.11 0.89
C ARG A 73 19.65 13.90 2.19
N GLY A 74 20.75 14.07 2.93
CA GLY A 74 20.77 14.82 4.18
C GLY A 74 20.48 13.97 5.43
N PHE A 75 20.27 12.66 5.27
CA PHE A 75 20.15 11.72 6.38
C PHE A 75 21.20 10.63 6.23
N ASP A 76 22.03 10.47 7.26
CA ASP A 76 22.97 9.36 7.38
C ASP A 76 22.44 8.41 8.45
N LEU A 77 22.04 7.21 8.03
CA LEU A 77 21.37 6.23 8.88
C LEU A 77 22.35 5.10 9.19
N GLY A 78 22.76 5.01 10.46
CA GLY A 78 23.70 4.00 10.94
C GLY A 78 23.16 2.58 10.88
N ASP A 79 24.02 1.58 11.06
CA ASP A 79 23.67 0.17 10.91
C ASP A 79 22.54 -0.28 11.84
N ASP A 80 22.45 0.31 13.04
CA ASP A 80 21.42 0.03 14.05
C ASP A 80 20.06 0.70 13.79
N SER A 81 19.94 1.53 12.75
CA SER A 81 18.66 2.17 12.40
C SER A 81 17.59 1.11 12.12
N PRO A 82 16.37 1.24 12.71
CA PRO A 82 15.23 0.40 12.34
C PRO A 82 14.98 0.43 10.84
N VAL A 83 14.40 -0.64 10.30
CA VAL A 83 14.10 -0.75 8.88
C VAL A 83 12.61 -0.97 8.62
N VAL A 84 12.08 -0.26 7.63
CA VAL A 84 10.69 -0.39 7.19
C VAL A 84 10.63 -0.81 5.73
N MET A 85 9.94 -1.90 5.46
CA MET A 85 9.68 -2.35 4.09
C MET A 85 8.35 -1.80 3.57
N LEU A 86 8.34 -1.24 2.36
CA LEU A 86 7.15 -0.67 1.72
C LEU A 86 6.67 -1.57 0.58
N LEU A 87 5.39 -1.93 0.62
CA LEU A 87 4.64 -2.65 -0.40
C LEU A 87 3.78 -1.66 -1.20
N HIS A 88 4.05 -1.53 -2.50
CA HIS A 88 3.37 -0.57 -3.36
C HIS A 88 1.96 -1.04 -3.77
N GLY A 89 1.17 -0.13 -4.33
CA GLY A 89 -0.16 -0.43 -4.88
C GLY A 89 -0.15 -1.16 -6.23
N LEU A 90 -1.33 -1.44 -6.78
CA LEU A 90 -1.51 -2.10 -8.08
C LEU A 90 -0.77 -1.35 -9.19
N GLU A 91 0.00 -2.10 -9.99
CA GLU A 91 0.84 -1.63 -11.08
C GLU A 91 1.79 -0.48 -10.65
N GLY A 92 2.15 -0.48 -9.37
CA GLY A 92 3.07 0.45 -8.74
C GLY A 92 4.54 0.11 -8.94
N SER A 93 5.38 0.73 -8.13
CA SER A 93 6.79 0.37 -7.91
C SER A 93 7.27 0.99 -6.61
N ALA A 94 8.45 0.59 -6.15
CA ALA A 94 9.14 1.20 -5.00
C ALA A 94 9.42 2.71 -5.18
N ARG A 95 9.23 3.27 -6.39
CA ARG A 95 9.61 4.64 -6.77
C ARG A 95 8.41 5.55 -7.03
N ARG A 96 7.19 5.12 -6.66
CA ARG A 96 5.98 5.96 -6.76
C ARG A 96 6.08 7.18 -5.84
N PRO A 97 5.45 8.33 -6.18
CA PRO A 97 5.59 9.55 -5.40
C PRO A 97 5.24 9.40 -3.90
N TYR A 98 4.12 8.75 -3.56
CA TYR A 98 3.81 8.40 -2.17
C TYR A 98 4.92 7.62 -1.46
N ALA A 99 5.59 6.70 -2.16
CA ALA A 99 6.66 5.89 -1.58
C ALA A 99 7.89 6.75 -1.30
N LEU A 100 8.26 7.64 -2.22
CA LEU A 100 9.36 8.59 -2.02
C LEU A 100 9.11 9.52 -0.81
N GLU A 101 7.87 9.97 -0.64
CA GLU A 101 7.46 10.79 0.49
C GLU A 101 7.50 10.00 1.81
N ALA A 102 7.02 8.75 1.81
CA ALA A 102 7.15 7.85 2.95
C ALA A 102 8.63 7.67 3.34
N TYR A 103 9.54 7.44 2.38
CA TYR A 103 10.97 7.29 2.67
C TYR A 103 11.59 8.55 3.28
N ARG A 104 11.22 9.74 2.78
CA ARG A 104 11.67 11.02 3.36
C ARG A 104 11.17 11.18 4.80
N HIS A 105 9.91 10.82 5.07
CA HIS A 105 9.35 10.90 6.41
C HIS A 105 9.97 9.88 7.37
N LEU A 106 10.25 8.66 6.91
CA LEU A 106 10.96 7.64 7.68
C LEU A 106 12.40 8.06 7.99
N ALA A 107 13.15 8.58 7.00
CA ALA A 107 14.52 9.04 7.21
C ALA A 107 14.61 10.18 8.23
N ARG A 108 13.62 11.10 8.25
CA ARG A 108 13.49 12.14 9.29
C ARG A 108 13.30 11.60 10.70
N GLN A 109 12.78 10.37 10.83
CA GLN A 109 12.63 9.67 12.10
C GLN A 109 13.84 8.75 12.40
N GLY A 110 14.90 8.78 11.60
CA GLY A 110 16.04 7.87 11.77
C GLY A 110 15.77 6.43 11.31
N ILE A 111 14.73 6.20 10.50
CA ILE A 111 14.30 4.88 10.03
C ILE A 111 14.73 4.68 8.58
N ARG A 112 15.37 3.54 8.31
CA ARG A 112 15.75 3.10 6.97
C ARG A 112 14.51 2.58 6.23
N ALA A 113 14.41 2.87 4.94
CA ALA A 113 13.32 2.36 4.12
C ALA A 113 13.82 1.44 2.99
N VAL A 114 13.07 0.38 2.73
CA VAL A 114 13.28 -0.52 1.60
C VAL A 114 11.97 -0.67 0.85
N GLY A 115 11.95 -0.36 -0.45
CA GLY A 115 10.79 -0.62 -1.29
C GLY A 115 10.89 -2.00 -1.92
N MET A 116 9.93 -2.88 -1.63
CA MET A 116 9.77 -4.13 -2.37
C MET A 116 9.10 -3.81 -3.70
N ASN A 117 9.67 -4.27 -4.81
CA ASN A 117 8.95 -4.30 -6.07
C ASN A 117 8.28 -5.66 -6.22
N TYR A 118 6.97 -5.66 -6.40
CA TYR A 118 6.28 -6.87 -6.84
C TYR A 118 6.82 -7.35 -8.18
N ARG A 119 6.55 -8.61 -8.48
CA ARG A 119 6.95 -9.21 -9.74
C ARG A 119 6.56 -8.29 -10.91
N SER A 120 7.57 -7.93 -11.70
CA SER A 120 7.47 -7.16 -12.95
C SER A 120 7.11 -5.70 -12.76
N CYS A 121 7.31 -5.17 -11.56
CA CYS A 121 7.10 -3.76 -11.23
C CYS A 121 8.41 -2.98 -11.05
N SER A 122 9.57 -3.64 -11.10
CA SER A 122 10.88 -3.01 -10.87
C SER A 122 11.46 -2.30 -12.11
N GLY A 123 10.81 -2.46 -13.27
CA GLY A 123 11.32 -2.07 -14.59
C GLY A 123 11.89 -3.24 -15.40
N GLU A 124 11.97 -4.42 -14.80
CA GLU A 124 12.38 -5.66 -15.46
C GLU A 124 11.31 -6.73 -15.30
N MET A 125 11.14 -7.54 -16.34
CA MET A 125 10.23 -8.69 -16.32
C MET A 125 10.92 -9.87 -15.62
N ASN A 126 10.28 -10.38 -14.57
CA ASN A 126 10.47 -11.72 -14.01
C ASN A 126 10.63 -12.85 -15.04
N ARG A 127 11.38 -13.87 -14.62
CA ARG A 127 11.82 -15.03 -15.43
C ARG A 127 10.70 -16.01 -15.69
N THR A 128 9.79 -16.20 -14.74
CA THR A 128 8.72 -17.19 -14.83
C THR A 128 7.41 -16.55 -15.33
N ALA A 129 6.42 -17.39 -15.60
CA ALA A 129 5.08 -16.95 -15.96
C ALA A 129 4.34 -16.27 -14.79
N ARG A 130 4.72 -16.56 -13.55
CA ARG A 130 4.06 -16.07 -12.34
C ARG A 130 4.14 -14.54 -12.25
N LEU A 131 2.99 -13.91 -12.04
CA LEU A 131 2.85 -12.48 -11.76
C LEU A 131 2.71 -12.25 -10.25
N TYR A 132 2.16 -11.11 -9.82
CA TYR A 132 1.70 -10.90 -8.45
C TYR A 132 0.19 -10.64 -8.45
N HIS A 133 -0.47 -10.81 -7.31
CA HIS A 133 -1.90 -10.57 -7.13
C HIS A 133 -2.19 -9.94 -5.75
N ALA A 134 -3.45 -9.61 -5.48
CA ALA A 134 -3.86 -8.94 -4.24
C ALA A 134 -3.67 -9.78 -2.96
N GLY A 135 -3.35 -11.08 -3.08
CA GLY A 135 -3.06 -11.97 -1.97
C GLY A 135 -1.63 -12.47 -1.92
N GLU A 136 -0.72 -11.83 -2.66
CA GLU A 136 0.67 -12.25 -2.84
C GLU A 136 1.49 -12.05 -1.55
N THR A 137 1.36 -13.02 -0.67
CA THR A 137 1.90 -13.01 0.70
C THR A 137 3.12 -13.91 0.84
N GLU A 138 3.33 -14.79 -0.13
CA GLU A 138 4.51 -15.66 -0.24
C GLU A 138 5.74 -14.83 -0.62
N ASP A 139 5.65 -13.99 -1.65
CA ASP A 139 6.75 -13.07 -1.99
C ASP A 139 7.05 -12.08 -0.86
N VAL A 140 6.04 -11.64 -0.10
CA VAL A 140 6.24 -10.79 1.09
C VAL A 140 7.01 -11.54 2.18
N ALA A 141 6.73 -12.83 2.40
CA ALA A 141 7.49 -13.65 3.33
C ALA A 141 8.96 -13.79 2.89
N VAL A 142 9.21 -14.04 1.60
CA VAL A 142 10.57 -14.11 1.04
C VAL A 142 11.33 -12.79 1.25
N ALA A 143 10.68 -11.66 0.97
CA ALA A 143 11.25 -10.34 1.17
C ALA A 143 11.49 -10.02 2.66
N HIS A 144 10.60 -10.46 3.54
CA HIS A 144 10.75 -10.30 4.99
C HIS A 144 11.91 -11.14 5.55
N ASP A 145 12.06 -12.39 5.11
CA ASP A 145 13.20 -13.24 5.46
C ASP A 145 14.53 -12.64 4.98
N TRP A 146 14.55 -12.08 3.78
CA TRP A 146 15.71 -11.32 3.31
C TRP A 146 15.97 -10.09 4.18
N LEU A 147 14.93 -9.36 4.59
CA LEU A 147 15.06 -8.18 5.45
C LEU A 147 15.69 -8.54 6.80
N ASP A 148 15.32 -9.69 7.38
CA ASP A 148 15.92 -10.23 8.60
C ASP A 148 17.40 -10.57 8.45
N ARG A 149 17.78 -11.21 7.33
CA ARG A 149 19.18 -11.52 7.05
C ARG A 149 20.01 -10.28 6.74
N ARG A 150 19.43 -9.31 6.03
CA ARG A 150 20.12 -8.11 5.54
C ARG A 150 20.33 -7.06 6.64
N PHE A 151 19.39 -6.98 7.58
CA PHE A 151 19.43 -6.07 8.73
C PHE A 151 19.18 -6.87 10.02
N PRO A 152 20.18 -7.63 10.47
CA PRO A 152 20.05 -8.45 11.67
C PRO A 152 19.94 -7.58 12.93
N GLY A 153 19.13 -7.99 13.89
CA GLY A 153 19.05 -7.37 15.22
C GLY A 153 18.33 -6.01 15.30
N VAL A 154 18.04 -5.35 14.18
CA VAL A 154 17.31 -4.06 14.21
C VAL A 154 15.79 -4.25 14.20
N PRO A 155 15.02 -3.35 14.86
CA PRO A 155 13.56 -3.34 14.78
C PRO A 155 13.06 -3.19 13.35
N LYS A 156 11.98 -3.91 13.01
CA LYS A 156 11.41 -3.90 11.67
C LYS A 156 9.95 -3.49 11.66
N GLY A 157 9.56 -2.77 10.62
CA GLY A 157 8.18 -2.46 10.32
C GLY A 157 7.82 -2.61 8.85
N MET A 158 6.55 -2.44 8.52
CA MET A 158 6.06 -2.49 7.13
C MET A 158 5.06 -1.38 6.84
N ILE A 159 5.04 -0.91 5.60
CA ILE A 159 3.99 -0.04 5.06
C ILE A 159 3.39 -0.74 3.85
N GLY A 160 2.07 -0.84 3.76
CA GLY A 160 1.35 -1.32 2.59
C GLY A 160 0.42 -0.24 2.06
N VAL A 161 0.50 0.06 0.77
CA VAL A 161 -0.31 1.11 0.14
C VAL A 161 -1.27 0.51 -0.88
N SER A 162 -2.56 0.87 -0.81
CA SER A 162 -3.62 0.37 -1.70
C SER A 162 -3.64 -1.16 -1.73
N LEU A 163 -3.45 -1.79 -2.90
CA LEU A 163 -3.27 -3.24 -3.03
C LEU A 163 -2.22 -3.80 -2.04
N GLY A 164 -1.09 -3.13 -1.87
CA GLY A 164 -0.06 -3.52 -0.89
C GLY A 164 -0.53 -3.43 0.55
N GLY A 165 -1.51 -2.56 0.85
CA GLY A 165 -2.17 -2.50 2.15
C GLY A 165 -3.05 -3.72 2.39
N ASN A 166 -3.79 -4.18 1.38
CA ASN A 166 -4.55 -5.45 1.47
C ASN A 166 -3.62 -6.64 1.69
N VAL A 167 -2.57 -6.75 0.86
CA VAL A 167 -1.56 -7.82 0.99
C VAL A 167 -0.94 -7.82 2.38
N LEU A 168 -0.55 -6.64 2.90
CA LEU A 168 0.02 -6.50 4.23
C LEU A 168 -0.95 -6.97 5.31
N LEU A 169 -2.19 -6.49 5.32
CA LEU A 169 -3.17 -6.87 6.35
C LEU A 169 -3.50 -8.37 6.31
N LYS A 170 -3.56 -8.96 5.11
CA LYS A 170 -3.68 -10.42 4.94
C LYS A 170 -2.46 -11.14 5.54
N TYR A 171 -1.25 -10.74 5.17
CA TYR A 171 0.01 -11.30 5.66
C TYR A 171 0.08 -11.26 7.19
N LEU A 172 -0.26 -10.12 7.79
CA LEU A 172 -0.26 -9.93 9.24
C LEU A 172 -1.21 -10.89 9.98
N GLY A 173 -2.42 -11.08 9.44
CA GLY A 173 -3.41 -11.93 10.09
C GLY A 173 -3.17 -13.43 9.90
N GLU A 174 -2.69 -13.84 8.73
CA GLU A 174 -2.45 -15.25 8.43
C GLU A 174 -1.13 -15.77 9.02
N ARG A 175 -0.07 -14.95 9.05
CA ARG A 175 1.26 -15.30 9.58
C ARG A 175 1.48 -14.85 11.02
N ARG A 176 0.40 -14.54 11.76
CA ARG A 176 0.45 -13.95 13.12
C ARG A 176 1.37 -14.68 14.12
N GLU A 177 1.50 -16.00 14.01
CA GLU A 177 2.37 -16.80 14.89
C GLU A 177 3.85 -16.71 14.50
N GLU A 178 4.14 -16.53 13.20
CA GLU A 178 5.49 -16.43 12.66
C GLU A 178 6.09 -15.02 12.85
N LEU A 179 5.22 -13.99 12.89
CA LEU A 179 5.65 -12.60 12.92
C LEU A 179 6.23 -12.16 14.27
N GLY A 180 5.59 -12.52 15.39
CA GLY A 180 6.07 -12.25 16.74
C GLY A 180 6.88 -10.95 16.90
N ILE A 181 8.12 -11.07 17.36
CA ILE A 181 9.06 -9.94 17.50
C ILE A 181 9.77 -9.54 16.19
N ARG A 182 9.65 -10.35 15.12
CA ARG A 182 10.30 -10.09 13.82
C ARG A 182 9.74 -8.83 13.17
N LEU A 183 8.47 -8.53 13.39
CA LEU A 183 7.79 -7.34 12.88
C LEU A 183 7.09 -6.57 14.00
N ARG A 184 7.65 -5.43 14.40
CA ARG A 184 7.16 -4.65 15.54
C ARG A 184 5.98 -3.74 15.24
N ALA A 185 5.84 -3.28 13.99
CA ALA A 185 4.75 -2.39 13.61
C ALA A 185 4.46 -2.42 12.12
N ALA A 186 3.22 -2.08 11.76
CA ALA A 186 2.79 -1.98 10.38
C ALA A 186 1.89 -0.75 10.14
N VAL A 187 1.79 -0.30 8.89
CA VAL A 187 0.85 0.72 8.46
C VAL A 187 0.20 0.31 7.14
N ALA A 188 -1.12 0.27 7.09
CA ALA A 188 -1.88 0.07 5.86
C ALA A 188 -2.53 1.41 5.43
N ILE A 189 -2.24 1.88 4.22
CA ILE A 189 -2.73 3.14 3.67
C ILE A 189 -3.66 2.85 2.49
N SER A 190 -4.90 3.32 2.55
CA SER A 190 -5.94 3.05 1.53
C SER A 190 -6.15 1.57 1.17
N PRO A 191 -6.05 0.58 2.08
CA PRO A 191 -6.29 -0.81 1.72
C PRO A 191 -7.74 -1.03 1.22
N PRO A 192 -7.95 -1.78 0.13
CA PRO A 192 -9.24 -2.43 -0.10
C PRO A 192 -9.36 -3.62 0.88
N PHE A 193 -10.41 -3.66 1.69
CA PHE A 193 -10.62 -4.78 2.60
C PHE A 193 -11.37 -5.92 1.93
N ASP A 194 -12.31 -5.60 1.05
CA ASP A 194 -13.09 -6.49 0.20
C ASP A 194 -12.74 -6.23 -1.28
N LEU A 195 -12.02 -7.18 -1.88
CA LEU A 195 -11.58 -7.08 -3.26
C LEU A 195 -12.73 -7.19 -4.26
N ALA A 196 -13.79 -7.92 -3.94
CA ALA A 196 -14.95 -8.03 -4.81
C ALA A 196 -15.69 -6.68 -4.87
N MET A 197 -15.88 -6.04 -3.71
CA MET A 197 -16.46 -4.69 -3.64
C MET A 197 -15.57 -3.66 -4.33
N GLY A 198 -14.25 -3.73 -4.12
CA GLY A 198 -13.27 -2.86 -4.78
C GLY A 198 -13.30 -3.01 -6.30
N SER A 199 -13.31 -4.24 -6.82
CA SER A 199 -13.41 -4.51 -8.25
C SER A 199 -14.72 -3.96 -8.83
N ALA A 200 -15.86 -4.27 -8.20
CA ALA A 200 -17.16 -3.82 -8.70
C ALA A 200 -17.28 -2.29 -8.71
N SER A 201 -16.68 -1.63 -7.72
CA SER A 201 -16.65 -0.16 -7.63
C SER A 201 -15.78 0.46 -8.72
N ALA A 202 -14.65 -0.15 -9.06
CA ALA A 202 -13.75 0.33 -10.12
C ALA A 202 -14.40 0.32 -11.51
N ASP A 203 -15.41 -0.52 -11.73
CA ASP A 203 -16.10 -0.67 -13.02
C ASP A 203 -17.23 0.35 -13.22
N VAL A 204 -17.62 1.10 -12.18
CA VAL A 204 -18.77 2.02 -12.21
C VAL A 204 -18.42 3.47 -11.86
N GLY A 205 -19.33 4.37 -12.19
CA GLY A 205 -19.28 5.77 -11.74
C GLY A 205 -18.00 6.51 -12.08
N SER A 206 -17.55 7.36 -11.15
CA SER A 206 -16.34 8.16 -11.32
C SER A 206 -15.05 7.36 -11.20
N ALA A 207 -15.06 6.21 -10.52
CA ALA A 207 -13.89 5.32 -10.35
C ALA A 207 -13.41 4.71 -11.67
N ARG A 208 -14.32 4.49 -12.62
CA ARG A 208 -14.02 3.95 -13.96
C ARG A 208 -12.96 4.74 -14.74
N ARG A 209 -12.70 6.01 -14.37
CA ARG A 209 -11.62 6.81 -15.00
C ARG A 209 -10.22 6.28 -14.72
N TYR A 210 -10.02 5.51 -13.64
CA TYR A 210 -8.72 4.96 -13.26
C TYR A 210 -8.43 3.61 -13.94
N LEU A 211 -9.49 2.85 -14.27
CA LEU A 211 -9.43 1.49 -14.80
C LEU A 211 -8.58 1.36 -16.08
N PRO A 212 -8.70 2.22 -17.12
CA PRO A 212 -7.92 2.08 -18.34
C PRO A 212 -6.40 2.12 -18.13
N GLY A 213 -5.94 2.86 -17.11
CA GLY A 213 -4.52 2.93 -16.76
C GLY A 213 -4.00 1.60 -16.22
N PHE A 214 -4.72 1.01 -15.27
CA PHE A 214 -4.39 -0.29 -14.68
C PHE A 214 -4.47 -1.41 -15.72
N MET A 215 -5.58 -1.49 -16.46
CA MET A 215 -5.79 -2.53 -17.48
C MET A 215 -4.73 -2.50 -18.57
N ARG A 216 -4.30 -1.31 -19.01
CA ARG A 216 -3.22 -1.19 -20.00
C ARG A 216 -1.92 -1.80 -19.50
N SER A 217 -1.54 -1.50 -18.26
CA SER A 217 -0.29 -1.99 -17.67
C SER A 217 -0.33 -3.51 -17.43
N LEU A 218 -1.44 -4.03 -16.90
CA LEU A 218 -1.65 -5.45 -16.70
C LEU A 218 -1.60 -6.24 -18.02
N LYS A 219 -2.35 -5.78 -19.03
CA LYS A 219 -2.34 -6.42 -20.36
C LYS A 219 -0.97 -6.35 -21.04
N ALA A 220 -0.23 -5.25 -20.88
CA ALA A 220 1.12 -5.16 -21.41
C ALA A 220 2.06 -6.22 -20.81
N LYS A 221 1.91 -6.54 -19.51
CA LYS A 221 2.67 -7.63 -18.87
C LYS A 221 2.29 -9.01 -19.41
N VAL A 222 1.00 -9.24 -19.66
CA VAL A 222 0.53 -10.48 -20.30
C VAL A 222 1.10 -10.61 -21.70
N GLN A 223 1.04 -9.56 -22.53
CA GLN A 223 1.60 -9.54 -23.88
C GLN A 223 3.11 -9.80 -23.88
N ALA A 224 3.85 -9.13 -22.99
CA ALA A 224 5.29 -9.32 -22.86
C ALA A 224 5.70 -10.73 -22.37
N ARG A 225 4.73 -11.53 -21.91
CA ARG A 225 4.92 -12.92 -21.45
C ARG A 225 4.07 -13.93 -22.19
N GLU A 226 3.55 -13.60 -23.36
CA GLU A 226 2.60 -14.46 -24.08
C GLU A 226 3.12 -15.89 -24.23
N ALA A 227 4.39 -16.06 -24.64
CA ALA A 227 5.01 -17.38 -24.79
C ALA A 227 5.15 -18.17 -23.48
N LEU A 228 5.31 -17.50 -22.33
CA LEU A 228 5.39 -18.15 -21.01
C LEU A 228 4.00 -18.47 -20.45
N LEU A 229 3.00 -17.67 -20.81
CA LEU A 229 1.62 -17.78 -20.35
C LEU A 229 0.76 -18.71 -21.23
N ASP A 230 1.27 -19.10 -22.40
CA ASP A 230 0.60 -20.02 -23.31
C ASP A 230 0.28 -21.36 -22.60
N GLY A 231 -0.95 -21.84 -22.78
CA GLY A 231 -1.47 -23.01 -22.09
C GLY A 231 -1.75 -22.85 -20.58
N GLN A 232 -1.39 -21.72 -19.96
CA GLN A 232 -1.70 -21.45 -18.53
C GLN A 232 -2.96 -20.59 -18.35
N ILE A 233 -3.22 -19.67 -19.29
CA ILE A 233 -4.38 -18.78 -19.27
C ILE A 233 -4.99 -18.63 -20.67
N ASP A 234 -6.23 -18.13 -20.75
CA ASP A 234 -6.85 -17.73 -22.01
C ASP A 234 -6.36 -16.31 -22.37
N ILE A 235 -5.27 -16.24 -23.15
CA ILE A 235 -4.64 -14.97 -23.54
C ILE A 235 -5.60 -14.08 -24.34
N PRO A 236 -6.29 -14.56 -25.40
CA PRO A 236 -7.27 -13.75 -26.12
C PRO A 236 -8.35 -13.16 -25.19
N ARG A 237 -8.93 -13.95 -24.29
CA ARG A 237 -9.92 -13.47 -23.32
C ARG A 237 -9.33 -12.46 -22.35
N THR A 238 -8.12 -12.70 -21.86
CA THR A 238 -7.40 -11.78 -20.96
C THR A 238 -7.14 -10.42 -21.62
N LEU A 239 -6.69 -10.42 -22.88
CA LEU A 239 -6.44 -9.19 -23.62
C LEU A 239 -7.73 -8.48 -24.04
N ALA A 240 -8.85 -9.20 -24.14
CA ALA A 240 -10.17 -8.62 -24.42
C ALA A 240 -10.86 -8.02 -23.18
N ALA A 241 -10.49 -8.45 -21.97
CA ALA A 241 -11.12 -8.04 -20.71
C ALA A 241 -11.30 -6.52 -20.56
N GLN A 242 -12.49 -6.06 -20.23
CA GLN A 242 -12.82 -4.63 -20.07
C GLN A 242 -12.94 -4.20 -18.62
N THR A 243 -13.09 -5.15 -17.70
CA THR A 243 -13.23 -4.94 -16.26
C THR A 243 -12.10 -5.63 -15.49
N MET A 244 -11.87 -5.20 -14.25
CA MET A 244 -10.94 -5.91 -13.36
C MET A 244 -11.38 -7.35 -13.15
N ARG A 245 -12.69 -7.58 -12.95
CA ARG A 245 -13.25 -8.92 -12.75
C ARG A 245 -13.05 -9.83 -13.95
N GLU A 246 -13.24 -9.34 -15.18
CA GLU A 246 -12.96 -10.13 -16.38
C GLU A 246 -11.48 -10.47 -16.53
N PHE A 247 -10.59 -9.54 -16.18
CA PHE A 247 -9.15 -9.80 -16.19
C PHE A 247 -8.77 -10.83 -15.14
N ASP A 248 -9.28 -10.68 -13.92
CA ASP A 248 -9.01 -11.60 -12.83
C ASP A 248 -9.56 -13.00 -13.13
N GLU A 249 -10.75 -13.10 -13.73
CA GLU A 249 -11.35 -14.36 -14.16
C GLU A 249 -10.50 -15.06 -15.24
N ALA A 250 -10.02 -14.32 -16.24
CA ALA A 250 -9.32 -14.89 -17.40
C ALA A 250 -7.82 -15.13 -17.16
N CYS A 251 -7.20 -14.36 -16.25
CA CYS A 251 -5.77 -14.36 -16.01
C CYS A 251 -5.42 -14.71 -14.57
N THR A 252 -5.84 -13.90 -13.60
CA THR A 252 -5.40 -14.04 -12.21
C THR A 252 -5.85 -15.38 -11.60
N ALA A 253 -7.13 -15.71 -11.71
CA ALA A 253 -7.69 -16.93 -11.15
C ALA A 253 -6.99 -18.19 -11.67
N PRO A 254 -6.93 -18.45 -12.99
CA PRO A 254 -6.25 -19.64 -13.50
C PRO A 254 -4.74 -19.63 -13.23
N LEU A 255 -4.05 -18.48 -13.37
CA LEU A 255 -2.59 -18.42 -13.19
C LEU A 255 -2.13 -18.76 -11.76
N PHE A 256 -2.97 -18.47 -10.76
CA PHE A 256 -2.67 -18.71 -9.35
C PHE A 256 -3.48 -19.87 -8.75
N GLY A 257 -4.19 -20.64 -9.58
CA GLY A 257 -4.94 -21.82 -9.14
C GLY A 257 -6.16 -21.52 -8.25
N PHE A 258 -6.79 -20.36 -8.44
CA PHE A 258 -8.13 -20.09 -7.92
C PHE A 258 -9.19 -20.70 -8.84
N ALA A 259 -10.35 -21.04 -8.29
CA ALA A 259 -11.43 -21.62 -9.09
C ALA A 259 -11.99 -20.61 -10.12
N ASP A 260 -12.14 -19.36 -9.71
CA ASP A 260 -12.65 -18.24 -10.50
C ASP A 260 -12.28 -16.91 -9.80
N ALA A 261 -12.73 -15.77 -10.34
CA ALA A 261 -12.50 -14.47 -9.73
C ALA A 261 -13.13 -14.33 -8.33
N ASP A 262 -14.27 -14.97 -8.07
CA ASP A 262 -14.96 -14.86 -6.79
C ASP A 262 -14.21 -15.66 -5.71
N ASP A 263 -13.68 -16.85 -6.01
CA ASP A 263 -12.77 -17.61 -5.13
C ASP A 263 -11.50 -16.80 -4.84
N TYR A 264 -10.91 -16.16 -5.86
CA TYR A 264 -9.76 -15.27 -5.68
C TYR A 264 -10.07 -14.13 -4.69
N TYR A 265 -11.16 -13.38 -4.91
CA TYR A 265 -11.56 -12.32 -3.98
C TYR A 265 -11.90 -12.86 -2.59
N ALA A 266 -12.56 -14.01 -2.53
CA ALA A 266 -12.91 -14.72 -1.31
C ALA A 266 -11.73 -15.44 -0.64
N ARG A 267 -10.51 -15.42 -1.17
CA ARG A 267 -9.31 -15.90 -0.46
C ARG A 267 -8.32 -14.78 -0.17
N CYS A 268 -8.34 -13.72 -0.99
CA CYS A 268 -7.33 -12.66 -0.92
C CYS A 268 -7.79 -11.37 -0.22
N SER A 269 -9.10 -11.16 0.00
CA SER A 269 -9.60 -10.00 0.75
C SER A 269 -9.11 -10.00 2.21
N SER A 270 -8.48 -8.90 2.62
CA SER A 270 -7.87 -8.73 3.94
C SER A 270 -8.89 -8.65 5.08
N ARG A 271 -10.15 -8.29 4.78
CA ARG A 271 -11.24 -8.17 5.77
C ARG A 271 -11.32 -9.36 6.74
N ARG A 272 -11.17 -10.59 6.25
CA ARG A 272 -11.28 -11.81 7.07
C ARG A 272 -10.07 -12.06 7.98
N PHE A 273 -8.93 -11.43 7.69
CA PHE A 273 -7.68 -11.64 8.39
C PHE A 273 -7.47 -10.63 9.53
N LEU A 274 -8.27 -9.56 9.57
CA LEU A 274 -8.14 -8.49 10.56
C LEU A 274 -8.20 -8.99 12.00
N ALA A 275 -9.05 -9.96 12.31
CA ALA A 275 -9.15 -10.54 13.67
C ALA A 275 -7.87 -11.27 14.11
N GLY A 276 -7.05 -11.75 13.15
CA GLY A 276 -5.80 -12.45 13.43
C GLY A 276 -4.59 -11.52 13.60
N VAL A 277 -4.71 -10.24 13.27
CA VAL A 277 -3.59 -9.29 13.34
C VAL A 277 -3.18 -9.07 14.79
N ARG A 278 -1.90 -9.32 15.11
CA ARG A 278 -1.32 -9.10 16.44
C ARG A 278 -0.25 -8.01 16.47
N THR A 279 0.39 -7.74 15.34
CA THR A 279 1.35 -6.64 15.19
C THR A 279 0.62 -5.29 15.33
N PRO A 280 1.10 -4.35 16.16
CA PRO A 280 0.60 -2.98 16.20
C PRO A 280 0.51 -2.37 14.80
N THR A 281 -0.69 -2.05 14.35
CA THR A 281 -0.94 -1.65 12.95
C THR A 281 -1.81 -0.41 12.87
N LEU A 282 -1.34 0.63 12.19
CA LEU A 282 -2.15 1.80 11.84
C LEU A 282 -2.88 1.57 10.52
N VAL A 283 -4.17 1.80 10.48
CA VAL A 283 -5.01 1.65 9.28
C VAL A 283 -5.55 3.02 8.86
N LEU A 284 -5.01 3.58 7.77
CA LEU A 284 -5.42 4.87 7.22
C LEU A 284 -6.40 4.69 6.05
N ARG A 285 -7.60 5.26 6.18
CA ARG A 285 -8.65 5.22 5.14
C ARG A 285 -9.40 6.53 5.04
N ALA A 286 -9.69 6.96 3.82
CA ALA A 286 -10.57 8.10 3.58
C ALA A 286 -11.96 7.58 3.20
N GLU A 287 -13.01 8.18 3.75
CA GLU A 287 -14.41 7.89 3.40
C GLU A 287 -14.78 8.42 2.00
N ASP A 288 -14.14 9.50 1.56
CA ASP A 288 -14.30 10.08 0.22
C ASP A 288 -13.41 9.44 -0.87
N ASP A 289 -12.80 8.29 -0.58
CA ASP A 289 -11.94 7.56 -1.53
C ASP A 289 -12.72 7.24 -2.83
N PRO A 290 -12.27 7.77 -3.98
CA PRO A 290 -13.02 7.65 -5.24
C PRO A 290 -12.79 6.30 -5.94
N LEU A 291 -11.93 5.43 -5.43
CA LEU A 291 -11.68 4.10 -5.99
C LEU A 291 -12.34 3.01 -5.13
N ILE A 292 -12.27 3.16 -3.81
CA ILE A 292 -12.75 2.16 -2.85
C ILE A 292 -13.82 2.79 -1.97
N PRO A 293 -15.08 2.31 -2.02
CA PRO A 293 -16.20 2.96 -1.34
C PRO A 293 -16.06 2.90 0.19
N ALA A 294 -16.67 3.85 0.90
CA ALA A 294 -16.71 3.84 2.37
C ALA A 294 -17.34 2.57 2.96
N ALA A 295 -18.27 1.94 2.25
CA ALA A 295 -18.90 0.67 2.67
C ALA A 295 -17.90 -0.50 2.80
N ASP A 296 -16.73 -0.39 2.17
CA ASP A 296 -15.63 -1.36 2.30
C ASP A 296 -15.01 -1.34 3.71
N ILE A 297 -15.09 -0.20 4.41
CA ILE A 297 -14.41 0.02 5.69
C ILE A 297 -15.05 -0.84 6.80
N PRO A 298 -14.32 -1.80 7.39
CA PRO A 298 -14.84 -2.67 8.45
C PRO A 298 -14.68 -2.02 9.83
N TYR A 299 -15.44 -0.95 10.10
CA TYR A 299 -15.35 -0.20 11.37
C TYR A 299 -15.38 -1.13 12.60
N ASP A 300 -16.33 -2.07 12.62
CA ASP A 300 -16.49 -3.00 13.75
C ASP A 300 -15.27 -3.91 13.94
N LEU A 301 -14.73 -4.49 12.86
CA LEU A 301 -13.58 -5.39 12.95
C LEU A 301 -12.30 -4.64 13.37
N ILE A 302 -12.14 -3.40 12.91
CA ILE A 302 -11.03 -2.54 13.32
C ILE A 302 -11.15 -2.20 14.81
N ALA A 303 -12.35 -1.83 15.27
CA ALA A 303 -12.59 -1.47 16.66
C ALA A 303 -12.44 -2.66 17.64
N LEU A 304 -12.77 -3.88 17.20
CA LEU A 304 -12.68 -5.09 18.02
C LEU A 304 -11.25 -5.60 18.22
N ASN A 305 -10.29 -5.22 17.36
CA ASN A 305 -8.91 -5.68 17.46
C ASN A 305 -8.01 -4.61 18.10
N PRO A 306 -7.49 -4.83 19.33
CA PRO A 306 -6.65 -3.85 20.01
C PRO A 306 -5.28 -3.62 19.35
N ALA A 307 -4.83 -4.51 18.46
CA ALA A 307 -3.62 -4.31 17.67
C ALA A 307 -3.83 -3.29 16.52
N LEU A 308 -5.08 -2.98 16.17
CA LEU A 308 -5.41 -2.07 15.08
C LEU A 308 -5.71 -0.66 15.63
N THR A 309 -4.98 0.33 15.13
CA THR A 309 -5.26 1.75 15.35
C THR A 309 -5.99 2.28 14.12
N SER A 310 -7.22 2.77 14.31
CA SER A 310 -7.98 3.42 13.24
C SER A 310 -7.43 4.80 12.94
N GLY A 311 -7.27 5.14 11.67
CA GLY A 311 -7.03 6.49 11.17
C GLY A 311 -7.93 6.79 9.98
N ILE A 312 -9.24 6.65 10.21
CA ILE A 312 -10.27 6.92 9.22
C ILE A 312 -10.58 8.42 9.19
N THR A 313 -10.50 9.04 8.02
CA THR A 313 -10.80 10.46 7.81
C THR A 313 -11.97 10.62 6.84
N GLN A 314 -12.77 11.68 7.01
CA GLN A 314 -13.86 11.98 6.06
C GLN A 314 -13.33 12.31 4.66
N ARG A 315 -12.15 12.95 4.61
CA ARG A 315 -11.50 13.40 3.38
C ARG A 315 -10.08 12.86 3.28
N GLY A 316 -9.62 12.65 2.06
CA GLY A 316 -8.25 12.24 1.77
C GLY A 316 -8.06 11.68 0.37
N GLY A 317 -9.14 11.29 -0.32
CA GLY A 317 -9.07 10.58 -1.59
C GLY A 317 -8.37 9.22 -1.45
N HIS A 318 -7.99 8.62 -2.58
CA HIS A 318 -7.22 7.38 -2.59
C HIS A 318 -5.72 7.71 -2.58
N VAL A 319 -5.02 7.43 -1.47
CA VAL A 319 -3.58 7.72 -1.32
C VAL A 319 -3.25 9.21 -1.55
N GLY A 320 -4.18 10.10 -1.20
CA GLY A 320 -4.02 11.54 -1.43
C GLY A 320 -3.44 12.25 -0.21
N TRP A 321 -4.31 12.48 0.79
CA TRP A 321 -4.02 13.17 2.06
C TRP A 321 -3.05 14.36 1.93
N VAL A 322 -3.26 15.17 0.89
CA VAL A 322 -2.49 16.38 0.61
C VAL A 322 -3.05 17.54 1.42
N GLU A 323 -2.21 18.05 2.30
CA GLU A 323 -2.53 19.16 3.21
C GLU A 323 -1.56 20.34 3.00
N GLY A 324 -1.78 21.43 3.73
CA GLY A 324 -0.87 22.57 3.78
C GLY A 324 -1.29 23.74 2.90
N ARG A 325 -0.41 24.73 2.83
CA ARG A 325 -0.64 25.97 2.08
C ARG A 325 -0.37 25.76 0.59
N PRO A 326 -0.95 26.58 -0.30
CA PRO A 326 -0.57 26.60 -1.71
C PRO A 326 0.96 26.64 -1.86
N PHE A 327 1.52 25.78 -2.72
CA PHE A 327 2.96 25.65 -2.98
C PHE A 327 3.83 25.11 -1.82
N ALA A 328 3.23 24.80 -0.66
CA ALA A 328 3.90 24.19 0.49
C ALA A 328 3.09 22.97 0.97
N HIS A 329 2.79 22.09 0.02
CA HIS A 329 1.98 20.90 0.27
C HIS A 329 2.76 19.86 1.09
N ARG A 330 2.05 19.16 1.97
CA ARG A 330 2.60 18.06 2.77
C ARG A 330 1.74 16.82 2.62
N ARG A 331 2.36 15.68 2.93
CA ARG A 331 1.80 14.35 2.84
C ARG A 331 1.41 13.85 4.22
N TRP A 332 0.14 14.00 4.56
CA TRP A 332 -0.32 13.72 5.92
C TRP A 332 -0.23 12.22 6.23
N ALA A 333 -0.67 11.34 5.33
CA ALA A 333 -0.71 9.90 5.59
C ALA A 333 0.71 9.32 5.80
N GLU A 334 1.65 9.67 4.94
CA GLU A 334 3.06 9.27 4.99
C GLU A 334 3.75 9.80 6.25
N ARG A 335 3.41 11.04 6.66
CA ARG A 335 3.89 11.61 7.92
C ARG A 335 3.34 10.85 9.12
N GLN A 336 2.03 10.57 9.17
CA GLN A 336 1.42 9.82 10.27
C GLN A 336 1.96 8.38 10.34
N ALA A 337 2.16 7.74 9.18
CA ALA A 337 2.77 6.42 9.07
C ALA A 337 4.16 6.40 9.70
N ALA A 338 5.02 7.36 9.34
CA ALA A 338 6.36 7.46 9.91
C ALA A 338 6.34 7.76 11.42
N ARG A 339 5.42 8.63 11.91
CA ARG A 339 5.24 8.90 13.35
C ARG A 339 4.85 7.63 14.12
N PHE A 340 3.88 6.87 13.60
CA PHE A 340 3.41 5.63 14.20
C PHE A 340 4.50 4.58 14.26
N LEU A 341 5.21 4.38 13.15
CA LEU A 341 6.33 3.44 13.07
C LEU A 341 7.47 3.85 14.02
N ALA A 342 7.82 5.13 14.09
CA ALA A 342 8.83 5.61 15.03
C ALA A 342 8.43 5.34 16.49
N ALA A 343 7.18 5.60 16.85
CA ALA A 343 6.67 5.35 18.19
C ALA A 343 6.78 3.87 18.61
N CYS A 344 6.64 2.93 17.67
CA CYS A 344 6.73 1.49 17.94
C CYS A 344 8.15 0.91 17.81
N LEU A 345 8.96 1.44 16.90
CA LEU A 345 10.26 0.87 16.57
C LEU A 345 11.36 1.31 17.54
N PHE A 346 11.25 2.51 18.09
CA PHE A 346 12.20 3.04 19.06
C PHE A 346 11.78 2.84 20.51
N SER A 347 10.56 2.37 20.77
CA SER A 347 10.17 1.98 22.12
C SER A 347 10.95 0.74 22.55
N VAL A 348 11.52 0.82 23.75
CA VAL A 348 12.10 -0.34 24.45
C VAL A 348 10.91 -1.15 24.95
N GLN A 349 10.73 -2.36 24.44
CA GLN A 349 9.75 -3.32 24.95
C GLN A 349 10.40 -4.23 25.98
#